data_AF-A0A263CZ84-F1
#
_entry.id   AF-A0A263CZ84-F1
#
_cell.length_a   1.000
_cell.length_b   1.000
_cell.length_c   1.000
_cell.angle_alpha   90.00
_cell.angle_beta   90.00
_cell.angle_gamma   90.00
#
_symmetry.space_group_name_H-M   'P 1'
#
loop_
_entity.id
_entity.type
_entity.pdbx_description
1 polymer ?
#
loop_
_entity_poly.entity_id
_entity_poly.type
_entity_poly.pdbx_seq_one_letter_code
_entity_poly.pdbx_strand_id
1 'polypeptide(L)'
;MNINPRSRELCLHELDKYVRFDRPRIFAIYGVYQEDHENLDIICGWGMEWEAEYGGALFYDPSSRATWHSDSADNLVQRYRRIADVRLVRFDTDTDTDTDAVP
;
A
#
# COMPACT_ATOMS: atom_id res chain seq x y z
N MET A 1 -3.68 -11.35 34.27
CA MET A 1 -2.82 -10.16 34.38
C MET A 1 -3.73 -8.95 34.48
N ASN A 2 -3.74 -8.25 35.62
CA ASN A 2 -4.56 -7.06 35.81
C ASN A 2 -3.77 -5.87 35.26
N ILE A 3 -4.08 -5.43 34.03
CA ILE A 3 -3.41 -4.28 33.42
C ILE A 3 -3.95 -3.02 34.10
N ASN A 4 -3.10 -2.31 34.83
CA ASN A 4 -3.46 -1.06 35.49
C ASN A 4 -3.96 -0.04 34.44
N PRO A 5 -5.12 0.60 34.61
CA PRO A 5 -5.67 1.56 33.65
C PRO A 5 -4.68 2.68 33.27
N ARG A 6 -3.89 3.20 34.21
CA ARG A 6 -2.84 4.21 33.93
C ARG A 6 -1.72 3.66 33.07
N SER A 7 -1.36 2.38 33.24
CA SER A 7 -0.37 1.72 32.36
C SER A 7 -0.92 1.45 30.97
N ARG A 8 -2.24 1.26 30.83
CA ARG A 8 -2.91 1.09 29.53
C ARG A 8 -2.92 2.41 28.75
N GLU A 9 -3.32 3.51 29.37
CA GLU A 9 -3.35 4.83 28.71
C GLU A 9 -1.97 5.28 28.26
N LEU A 10 -0.95 5.10 29.11
CA LEU A 10 0.44 5.37 28.74
C LEU A 10 0.90 4.49 27.57
N CYS A 11 0.56 3.20 27.58
CA CYS A 11 0.89 2.30 26.48
C CYS A 11 0.22 2.73 25.16
N LEU A 12 -1.07 3.08 25.19
CA LEU A 12 -1.77 3.58 24.01
C LEU A 12 -1.18 4.91 23.50
N HIS A 13 -0.75 5.79 24.38
CA HIS A 13 -0.09 7.04 24.02
C HIS A 13 1.24 6.82 23.29
N GLU A 14 2.06 5.88 23.76
CA GLU A 14 3.31 5.53 23.08
C GLU A 14 3.06 4.82 21.74
N LEU A 15 2.03 3.97 21.65
CA LEU A 15 1.62 3.34 20.38
C LEU A 15 1.10 4.36 19.37
N ASP A 16 0.35 5.38 19.78
CA ASP A 16 -0.14 6.45 18.89
C ASP A 16 1.04 7.21 18.26
N LYS A 17 2.09 7.52 19.04
CA LYS A 17 3.32 8.11 18.50
C LYS A 17 3.99 7.20 17.47
N TYR A 18 4.09 5.90 17.77
CA TYR A 18 4.72 4.94 16.87
C TYR A 18 3.98 4.85 15.53
N VAL A 19 2.65 4.72 15.55
CA VAL A 19 1.81 4.63 14.33
C VAL A 19 1.89 5.90 13.47
N ARG A 20 2.07 7.07 14.09
CA ARG A 20 2.25 8.34 13.35
C ARG A 20 3.64 8.45 12.70
N PHE A 21 4.66 7.89 13.34
CA PHE A 21 6.03 7.88 12.82
C PHE A 21 6.19 6.85 11.71
N ASP A 22 5.72 5.63 11.94
CA ASP A 22 5.84 4.47 11.04
C ASP A 22 4.62 4.35 10.11
N ARG A 23 4.27 5.46 9.45
CA ARG A 23 3.09 5.53 8.59
C ARG A 23 3.40 5.02 7.18
N PRO A 24 2.71 3.97 6.69
CA PRO A 24 2.93 3.50 5.32
C PRO A 24 2.46 4.52 4.29
N ARG A 25 3.12 4.52 3.14
CA ARG A 25 2.61 5.14 1.92
C ARG A 25 1.62 4.18 1.26
N ILE A 26 0.44 4.69 0.90
CA ILE A 26 -0.52 3.89 0.13
C ILE A 26 -0.13 3.94 -1.34
N PHE A 27 -0.25 2.83 -2.05
CA PHE A 27 -0.04 2.78 -3.50
C PHE A 27 -1.07 1.88 -4.18
N ALA A 28 -1.14 1.98 -5.50
CA ALA A 28 -1.89 1.07 -6.36
C ALA A 28 -1.01 0.60 -7.51
N ILE A 29 -1.17 -0.68 -7.88
CA ILE A 29 -0.63 -1.25 -9.11
C ILE A 29 -1.80 -1.61 -10.00
N TYR A 30 -1.78 -1.12 -11.23
CA TYR A 30 -2.76 -1.50 -12.23
C TYR A 30 -2.11 -1.70 -13.60
N GLY A 31 -2.73 -2.52 -14.44
CA GLY A 31 -2.25 -2.79 -15.78
C GLY A 31 -3.06 -3.86 -16.47
N VAL A 32 -2.58 -4.26 -17.65
CA VAL A 32 -3.22 -5.25 -18.51
C VAL A 32 -2.21 -6.30 -18.97
N TYR A 33 -2.66 -7.54 -19.12
CA TYR A 33 -1.89 -8.60 -19.75
C TYR A 33 -2.76 -9.45 -20.65
N GLN A 34 -2.10 -10.16 -21.57
CA GLN A 34 -2.78 -11.07 -22.47
C GLN A 34 -2.73 -12.48 -21.87
N GLU A 35 -3.88 -13.02 -21.46
CA GLU A 35 -3.98 -14.38 -20.92
C GLU A 35 -4.05 -15.41 -22.06
N ASP A 36 -4.78 -15.10 -23.12
CA ASP A 36 -4.90 -15.90 -24.34
C ASP A 36 -4.95 -15.02 -25.60
N HIS A 37 -5.07 -15.61 -26.78
CA HIS A 37 -5.05 -14.86 -28.04
C HIS A 37 -6.22 -13.87 -28.22
N GLU A 38 -7.27 -13.94 -27.39
CA GLU A 38 -8.52 -13.21 -27.59
C GLU A 38 -8.90 -12.31 -26.40
N ASN A 39 -8.34 -12.55 -25.21
CA ASN A 39 -8.73 -11.90 -23.97
C ASN A 39 -7.58 -11.12 -23.32
N LEU A 40 -7.88 -9.87 -22.98
CA LEU A 40 -7.07 -9.06 -22.08
C LEU A 40 -7.60 -9.24 -20.65
N ASP A 41 -6.71 -9.55 -19.73
CA ASP A 41 -7.00 -9.57 -18.31
C ASP A 41 -6.34 -8.36 -17.61
N ILE A 42 -6.84 -8.02 -16.42
CA ILE A 42 -6.48 -6.84 -15.67
C ILE A 42 -5.76 -7.18 -14.37
N ILE A 43 -4.76 -6.39 -14.05
CA ILE A 43 -4.21 -6.29 -12.70
C ILE A 43 -4.73 -4.97 -12.15
N CYS A 44 -5.32 -4.99 -10.96
CA CYS A 44 -5.74 -3.77 -10.27
C CYS A 44 -5.82 -4.05 -8.77
N GLY A 45 -4.87 -3.54 -8.01
CA GLY A 45 -4.81 -3.76 -6.57
C GLY A 45 -4.21 -2.59 -5.82
N TRP A 46 -4.22 -2.70 -4.50
CA TRP A 46 -3.75 -1.67 -3.58
C TRP A 46 -2.74 -2.22 -2.60
N GLY A 47 -1.86 -1.35 -2.13
CA GLY A 47 -0.81 -1.73 -1.21
C GLY A 47 -0.40 -0.64 -0.26
N MET A 48 0.42 -1.06 0.70
CA MET A 48 1.06 -0.23 1.72
C MET A 48 2.56 -0.44 1.61
N GLU A 49 3.33 0.64 1.61
CA GLU A 49 4.80 0.63 1.54
C GLU A 49 5.35 1.36 2.77
N TRP A 50 6.10 0.63 3.58
CA TRP A 50 7.00 1.13 4.63
C TRP A 50 8.42 1.20 4.11
N GLU A 51 9.34 1.77 4.88
CA GLU A 51 10.76 1.57 4.64
C GLU A 51 11.10 0.07 4.70
N ALA A 52 12.10 -0.35 3.92
CA ALA A 52 12.45 -1.76 3.77
C ALA A 52 12.81 -2.43 5.12
N GLU A 53 13.40 -1.68 6.06
CA GLU A 53 13.75 -2.16 7.40
C GLU A 53 12.54 -2.33 8.35
N TYR A 54 11.39 -1.74 8.03
CA TYR A 54 10.18 -1.75 8.87
C TYR A 54 9.03 -2.59 8.31
N GLY A 55 9.12 -3.05 7.07
CA GLY A 55 8.10 -3.94 6.50
C GLY A 55 8.05 -4.01 4.98
N GLY A 56 8.74 -3.10 4.28
CA GLY A 56 8.75 -3.05 2.82
C GLY A 56 7.34 -2.81 2.25
N ALA A 57 6.97 -3.51 1.19
CA ALA A 57 5.69 -3.35 0.52
C ALA A 57 4.80 -4.58 0.62
N LEU A 58 3.52 -4.32 0.92
CA LEU A 58 2.41 -5.27 0.90
C LEU A 58 1.45 -4.87 -0.21
N PHE A 59 1.05 -5.80 -1.08
CA PHE A 59 0.08 -5.56 -2.15
C PHE A 59 -1.01 -6.61 -2.16
N TYR A 60 -2.26 -6.17 -2.20
CA TYR A 60 -3.43 -7.03 -2.32
C TYR A 60 -4.02 -6.93 -3.73
N ASP A 61 -4.12 -8.08 -4.39
CA ASP A 61 -4.80 -8.27 -5.67
C ASP A 61 -6.20 -8.84 -5.42
N PRO A 62 -7.28 -8.06 -5.60
CA PRO A 62 -8.65 -8.52 -5.42
C PRO A 62 -9.07 -9.61 -6.41
N SER A 63 -8.54 -9.59 -7.64
CA SER A 63 -8.91 -10.55 -8.69
C SER A 63 -8.46 -11.95 -8.32
N SER A 64 -7.21 -12.08 -7.86
CA SER A 64 -6.67 -13.36 -7.41
C SER A 64 -6.91 -13.64 -5.92
N ARG A 65 -7.45 -12.66 -5.17
CA ARG A 65 -7.56 -12.66 -3.70
C ARG A 65 -6.24 -12.98 -3.00
N ALA A 66 -5.14 -12.51 -3.57
CA ALA A 66 -3.80 -12.82 -3.09
C ALA A 66 -3.10 -11.59 -2.52
N THR A 67 -2.23 -11.84 -1.55
CA THR A 67 -1.38 -10.80 -0.96
C THR A 67 0.07 -11.11 -1.25
N TRP A 68 0.77 -10.12 -1.80
CA TRP A 68 2.16 -10.19 -2.20
C TRP A 68 3.01 -9.29 -1.31
N HIS A 69 4.22 -9.75 -1.00
CA HIS A 69 5.20 -9.03 -0.19
C HIS A 69 6.48 -8.79 -1.00
N SER A 70 7.13 -7.65 -0.77
CA SER A 70 8.45 -7.35 -1.32
C SER A 70 9.14 -6.25 -0.50
N ASP A 71 10.40 -5.97 -0.77
CA ASP A 71 11.14 -4.89 -0.09
C ASP A 71 10.65 -3.48 -0.52
N SER A 72 9.99 -3.37 -1.68
CA SER A 72 9.41 -2.12 -2.19
C SER A 72 8.27 -2.36 -3.19
N ALA A 73 7.44 -1.34 -3.38
CA ALA A 73 6.37 -1.34 -4.39
C ALA A 73 6.95 -1.40 -5.81
N ASP A 74 8.12 -0.80 -6.03
CA ASP A 74 8.83 -0.91 -7.31
C ASP A 74 9.21 -2.36 -7.63
N ASN A 75 9.66 -3.14 -6.65
CA ASN A 75 9.97 -4.55 -6.86
C ASN A 75 8.73 -5.38 -7.22
N LEU A 76 7.57 -5.08 -6.61
CA LEU A 76 6.29 -5.69 -6.97
C LEU A 76 5.90 -5.35 -8.42
N VAL A 77 6.07 -4.10 -8.83
CA VAL A 77 5.80 -3.66 -10.21
C VAL A 77 6.72 -4.36 -11.20
N GLN A 78 8.02 -4.46 -10.90
CA GLN A 78 8.97 -5.18 -11.76
C GLN A 78 8.63 -6.66 -11.92
N ARG A 79 8.02 -7.28 -10.91
CA ARG A 79 7.50 -8.65 -11.01
C ARG A 79 6.35 -8.74 -12.01
N TYR A 80 5.38 -7.84 -11.93
CA TYR A 80 4.23 -7.82 -12.84
C TYR A 80 4.59 -7.38 -14.26
N ARG A 81 5.59 -6.50 -14.43
CA ARG A 81 6.12 -6.09 -15.75
C ARG A 81 6.64 -7.23 -16.61
N ARG A 82 6.94 -8.39 -16.01
CA ARG A 82 7.36 -9.59 -16.75
C ARG A 82 6.24 -10.19 -17.61
N ILE A 83 4.98 -9.92 -17.25
CA ILE A 83 3.81 -10.52 -17.88
C ILE A 83 2.77 -9.48 -18.33
N ALA A 84 2.87 -8.23 -17.86
CA ALA A 84 1.84 -7.20 -18.03
C ALA A 84 2.44 -5.81 -18.31
N ASP A 85 1.70 -4.95 -19.00
CA ASP A 85 1.97 -3.51 -19.01
C ASP A 85 1.34 -2.88 -17.77
N VAL A 86 2.17 -2.56 -16.77
CA VAL A 86 1.72 -2.10 -15.45
C VAL A 86 2.32 -0.77 -15.03
N ARG A 87 1.51 -0.04 -14.26
CA ARG A 87 1.81 1.26 -13.68
C ARG A 87 1.70 1.20 -12.16
N LEU A 88 2.51 2.06 -11.53
CA LEU A 88 2.50 2.30 -10.09
C LEU A 88 2.02 3.72 -9.85
N VAL A 89 1.08 3.88 -8.93
CA VAL A 89 0.65 5.18 -8.41
C VAL A 89 0.83 5.17 -6.90
N ARG A 90 1.53 6.17 -6.36
CA ARG A 90 1.65 6.39 -4.93
C ARG A 90 0.72 7.53 -4.52
N PHE A 91 0.00 7.32 -3.43
CA PHE A 91 -0.83 8.35 -2.83
C PHE A 91 0.02 9.02 -1.74
N ASP A 92 0.85 9.96 -2.17
CA ASP A 92 1.50 10.86 -1.21
C ASP A 92 0.40 11.56 -0.44
N THR A 93 0.56 11.62 0.87
CA THR A 93 -0.50 12.05 1.78
C THR A 93 -0.41 13.54 2.10
N ASP A 94 0.35 14.27 1.29
CA ASP A 94 0.44 15.73 1.31
C ASP A 94 -0.68 16.31 0.45
N THR A 95 -1.89 16.31 1.01
CA THR A 95 -2.99 17.16 0.53
C THR A 95 -3.77 17.69 1.73
N ASP A 96 -3.14 18.60 2.47
CA ASP A 96 -3.80 19.86 2.80
C ASP A 96 -3.62 20.77 1.59
N THR A 97 -4.52 20.66 0.61
CA THR A 97 -4.86 21.80 -0.25
C THR A 97 -6.35 22.00 -0.15
N ASP A 98 -6.70 22.67 0.94
CA ASP A 98 -7.84 23.56 1.01
C ASP A 98 -7.65 24.64 -0.08
N THR A 99 -8.32 24.50 -1.22
CA THR A 99 -8.77 25.67 -1.99
C THR A 99 -9.98 25.28 -2.85
N ASP A 100 -11.14 25.71 -2.39
CA ASP A 100 -12.30 26.00 -3.23
C ASP A 100 -11.88 26.74 -4.51
N ALA A 101 -12.17 26.15 -5.66
CA ALA A 101 -12.37 26.88 -6.91
C ALA A 101 -13.34 26.10 -7.79
N VAL A 102 -14.63 26.33 -7.55
CA VAL A 102 -15.71 25.99 -8.49
C VAL A 102 -15.76 27.11 -9.56
N PRO A 103 -15.78 26.78 -10.87
CA PRO A 103 -16.02 27.77 -11.92
C PRO A 103 -17.46 28.31 -11.94
#